data_AF-A0A7Y5Q6R3-F1
#
_entry.id   AF-A0A7Y5Q6R3-F1
#
_cell.length_a   1.000
_cell.length_b   1.000
_cell.length_c   1.000
_cell.angle_alpha   90.00
_cell.angle_beta   90.00
_cell.angle_gamma   90.00
#
_symmetry.space_group_name_H-M   'P 1'
#
loop_
_entity.id
_entity.type
_entity.pdbx_description
1 polymer ?
#
loop_
_entity_poly.entity_id
_entity_poly.type
_entity_poly.pdbx_seq_one_letter_code
_entity_poly.pdbx_strand_id
1 'polypeptide(L)'
;MRGIRIWALLLVAGGCAQAAPPRVLHLAPNGDDRWSGSLPAPNLEGTDGPLASLSRLQAAIRAERTAHPGSDVVAYLRGGTYPLTETMALGPEDAGAGGGSVVWEAFPGEQPIIDGGRPIRGFAVRADGLWEVQLPAGFASFEQLYVNGARVPRARTPNHGYFYLAGTIAAAVDPATGKEGPVADQAFKARLRDLGPLPTLAPEQLEDVVVSAYHSWEISRHRLRAIDPEHGLVFLRGKYPPKFGHYAQEERYRLENYRAALDEPGEWLLETDGRLLYLPRTGDDPATAEVMAAGPETMLRLAGTVAQPLARLSFRGLTFRHAGYLLPPEGAWSPQAACNVGAAIEADHAHDLRFEECTVERTGGYAIWFRN
;
A
#
# COMPACT_ATOMS: atom_id res chain seq x y z
N MET A 1 -61.16 29.50 -50.18
CA MET A 1 -59.93 30.26 -49.85
C MET A 1 -59.70 30.17 -48.35
N ARG A 2 -58.44 29.98 -47.95
CA ARG A 2 -57.97 29.38 -46.70
C ARG A 2 -58.17 30.28 -45.47
N GLY A 3 -58.61 29.70 -44.36
CA GLY A 3 -58.67 30.35 -43.04
C GLY A 3 -57.29 30.43 -42.39
N ILE A 4 -56.97 31.59 -41.85
CA ILE A 4 -55.71 31.89 -41.15
C ILE A 4 -55.86 31.49 -39.68
N ARG A 5 -55.03 30.56 -39.20
CA ARG A 5 -54.87 30.26 -37.77
C ARG A 5 -53.61 30.97 -37.26
N ILE A 6 -53.78 31.88 -36.31
CA ILE A 6 -52.69 32.57 -35.60
C ILE A 6 -52.26 31.66 -34.45
N TRP A 7 -51.01 31.21 -34.46
CA TRP A 7 -50.40 30.52 -33.34
C TRP A 7 -49.73 31.55 -32.43
N ALA A 8 -50.17 31.63 -31.18
CA ALA A 8 -49.50 32.41 -30.15
C ALA A 8 -48.25 31.64 -29.67
N LEU A 9 -47.06 32.19 -29.92
CA LEU A 9 -45.82 31.69 -29.32
C LEU A 9 -45.78 32.12 -27.85
N LEU A 10 -45.92 31.16 -26.94
CA LEU A 10 -45.59 31.32 -25.53
C LEU A 10 -44.07 31.24 -25.39
N LEU A 11 -43.42 32.39 -25.19
CA LEU A 11 -42.03 32.49 -24.75
C LEU A 11 -41.97 32.08 -23.27
N VAL A 12 -41.65 30.80 -23.02
CA VAL A 12 -41.23 30.34 -21.70
C VAL A 12 -39.80 30.86 -21.49
N ALA A 13 -39.66 31.91 -20.69
CA ALA A 13 -38.38 32.33 -20.17
C ALA A 13 -37.86 31.23 -19.23
N GLY A 14 -37.06 30.31 -19.77
CA GLY A 14 -36.29 29.36 -18.98
C GLY A 14 -35.26 30.12 -18.17
N GLY A 15 -35.56 30.37 -16.89
CA GLY A 15 -34.56 30.85 -15.95
C GLY A 15 -33.47 29.79 -15.82
N CYS A 16 -32.27 30.08 -16.33
CA CYS A 16 -31.08 29.32 -15.96
C CYS A 16 -30.90 29.46 -14.45
N ALA A 17 -31.24 28.42 -13.70
CA ALA A 17 -30.86 28.34 -12.29
C ALA A 17 -29.33 28.29 -12.25
N GLN A 18 -28.70 29.40 -11.87
CA GLN A 18 -27.27 29.45 -11.60
C GLN A 18 -27.00 28.54 -10.41
N ALA A 19 -26.19 27.48 -10.61
CA ALA A 19 -25.75 26.64 -9.50
C ALA A 19 -25.07 27.50 -8.44
N ALA A 20 -25.35 27.25 -7.16
CA ALA A 20 -24.70 27.93 -6.06
C ALA A 20 -23.17 27.75 -6.16
N PRO A 21 -22.37 28.76 -5.80
CA PRO A 21 -20.92 28.61 -5.83
C PRO A 21 -20.48 27.48 -4.90
N PRO A 22 -19.43 26.71 -5.27
CA PRO A 22 -18.94 25.62 -4.44
C PRO A 22 -18.41 26.16 -3.10
N ARG A 23 -18.51 25.33 -2.07
CA ARG A 23 -17.86 25.54 -0.78
C ARG A 23 -16.40 25.15 -0.90
N VAL A 24 -15.48 26.07 -0.62
CA VAL A 24 -14.06 25.86 -0.84
C VAL A 24 -13.31 25.73 0.48
N LEU A 25 -12.51 24.68 0.59
CA LEU A 25 -11.61 24.42 1.71
C LEU A 25 -10.17 24.25 1.18
N HIS A 26 -9.19 24.56 2.02
CA HIS A 26 -7.78 24.46 1.68
C HIS A 26 -7.02 23.68 2.75
N LEU A 27 -6.08 22.86 2.31
CA LEU A 27 -5.14 22.12 3.13
C LEU A 27 -3.72 22.47 2.68
N ALA A 28 -2.80 22.71 3.62
CA ALA A 28 -1.41 23.04 3.32
C ALA A 28 -0.45 22.51 4.40
N PRO A 29 0.81 22.17 4.05
CA PRO A 29 1.80 21.74 5.04
C PRO A 29 2.15 22.80 6.09
N ASN A 30 1.93 24.08 5.77
CA ASN A 30 2.10 25.22 6.67
C ASN A 30 0.75 25.72 7.26
N GLY A 31 -0.29 24.90 7.20
CA GLY A 31 -1.61 25.20 7.76
C GLY A 31 -1.69 25.05 9.27
N ASP A 32 -2.89 25.27 9.81
CA ASP A 32 -3.23 25.05 11.22
C ASP A 32 -4.66 24.50 11.34
N ASP A 33 -4.85 23.41 12.09
CA ASP A 33 -6.16 22.77 12.23
C ASP A 33 -7.18 23.56 13.08
N ARG A 34 -6.73 24.64 13.71
CA ARG A 34 -7.58 25.61 14.40
C ARG A 34 -8.21 26.63 13.44
N TRP A 35 -7.65 26.77 12.23
CA TRP A 35 -8.17 27.69 11.21
C TRP A 35 -9.43 27.12 10.54
N SER A 36 -10.11 27.98 9.78
CA SER A 36 -11.35 27.62 9.07
C SER A 36 -11.10 26.73 7.86
N GLY A 37 -9.93 26.87 7.22
CA GLY A 37 -9.64 26.27 5.91
C GLY A 37 -10.19 27.08 4.74
N SER A 38 -10.88 28.20 4.97
CA SER A 38 -11.52 28.97 3.90
C SER A 38 -10.53 29.77 3.04
N LEU A 39 -9.34 30.05 3.57
CA LEU A 39 -8.30 30.84 2.91
C LEU A 39 -7.20 29.95 2.32
N PRO A 40 -6.71 30.23 1.11
CA PRO A 40 -5.65 29.44 0.47
C PRO A 40 -4.27 29.63 1.12
N ALA A 41 -4.09 30.67 1.93
CA ALA A 41 -2.86 31.00 2.64
C ALA A 41 -3.20 31.62 4.00
N PRO A 42 -2.28 31.59 4.98
CA PRO A 42 -2.45 32.30 6.23
C PRO A 42 -2.74 33.79 5.99
N ASN A 43 -3.71 34.35 6.71
CA ASN A 43 -3.90 35.80 6.73
C ASN A 43 -2.73 36.50 7.46
N LEU A 44 -2.62 37.81 7.29
CA LEU A 44 -1.50 38.60 7.85
C LEU A 44 -1.41 38.51 9.37
N GLU A 45 -2.54 38.29 10.04
CA GLU A 45 -2.64 38.19 11.49
C GLU A 45 -2.34 36.78 12.03
N GLY A 46 -2.23 35.77 11.16
CA GLY A 46 -2.05 34.37 11.54
C GLY A 46 -3.25 33.77 12.28
N THR A 47 -4.43 34.35 12.10
CA THR A 47 -5.67 33.95 12.79
C THR A 47 -6.54 33.02 11.95
N ASP A 48 -6.33 32.98 10.64
CA ASP A 48 -7.02 32.07 9.73
C ASP A 48 -6.15 31.70 8.52
N GLY A 49 -6.48 30.61 7.83
CA GLY A 49 -5.67 30.05 6.76
C GLY A 49 -6.11 28.62 6.37
N PRO A 50 -5.26 27.88 5.64
CA PRO A 50 -5.51 26.49 5.28
C PRO A 50 -5.40 25.55 6.49
N LEU A 51 -6.14 24.44 6.47
CA LEU A 51 -6.00 23.36 7.45
C LEU A 51 -4.62 22.67 7.32
N ALA A 52 -4.20 21.93 8.35
CA ALA A 52 -2.91 21.23 8.37
C ALA A 52 -3.01 19.72 8.13
N SER A 53 -4.11 19.08 8.55
CA SER A 53 -4.26 17.62 8.48
C SER A 53 -5.43 17.14 7.62
N LEU A 54 -5.25 15.95 7.02
CA LEU A 54 -6.28 15.28 6.22
C LEU A 54 -7.54 14.98 7.03
N SER A 55 -7.40 14.57 8.30
CA SER A 55 -8.51 14.29 9.20
C SER A 55 -9.32 15.54 9.54
N ARG A 56 -8.65 16.68 9.75
CA ARG A 56 -9.32 17.95 9.97
C ARG A 56 -10.04 18.44 8.72
N LEU A 57 -9.44 18.27 7.54
CA LEU A 57 -10.07 18.56 6.26
C LEU A 57 -11.33 17.71 6.04
N GLN A 58 -11.25 16.40 6.29
CA GLN A 58 -12.41 15.51 6.25
C GLN A 58 -13.54 16.00 7.18
N ALA A 59 -13.22 16.36 8.42
CA ALA A 59 -14.19 16.91 9.35
C ALA A 59 -14.81 18.24 8.86
N ALA A 60 -14.02 19.11 8.22
CA ALA A 60 -14.52 20.35 7.63
C ALA A 60 -15.45 20.10 6.43
N ILE A 61 -15.14 19.12 5.57
CA ILE A 61 -16.02 18.68 4.49
C ILE A 61 -17.37 18.23 5.05
N ARG A 62 -17.36 17.37 6.09
CA ARG A 62 -18.59 16.91 6.76
C ARG A 62 -19.41 18.08 7.30
N ALA A 63 -18.76 19.06 7.91
CA ALA A 63 -19.42 20.24 8.47
C ALA A 63 -20.06 21.10 7.36
N GLU A 64 -19.34 21.36 6.27
CA GLU A 64 -19.84 22.13 5.11
C GLU A 64 -21.03 21.43 4.46
N ARG A 65 -20.98 20.11 4.31
CA ARG A 65 -22.10 19.32 3.79
C ARG A 65 -23.33 19.34 4.68
N THR A 66 -23.13 19.37 6.00
CA THR A 66 -24.24 19.44 6.96
C THR A 66 -24.89 20.81 6.94
N ALA A 67 -24.08 21.87 6.89
CA ALA A 67 -24.55 23.25 6.86
C ALA A 67 -25.19 23.65 5.52
N HIS A 68 -24.70 23.06 4.42
CA HIS A 68 -25.12 23.39 3.05
C HIS A 68 -25.48 22.14 2.23
N PRO A 69 -26.56 21.41 2.60
CA PRO A 69 -26.95 20.19 1.89
C PRO A 69 -27.17 20.44 0.39
N GLY A 70 -26.63 19.57 -0.46
CA GLY A 70 -26.76 19.69 -1.91
C GLY A 70 -25.76 20.64 -2.58
N SER A 71 -24.93 21.36 -1.82
CA SER A 71 -23.85 22.19 -2.38
C SER A 71 -22.63 21.34 -2.75
N ASP A 72 -21.92 21.76 -3.79
CA ASP A 72 -20.60 21.22 -4.10
C ASP A 72 -19.57 21.65 -3.03
N VAL A 73 -18.66 20.76 -2.69
CA VAL A 73 -17.51 21.04 -1.82
C VAL A 73 -16.22 20.73 -2.57
N VAL A 74 -15.32 21.69 -2.66
CA VAL A 74 -14.00 21.54 -3.28
C VAL A 74 -12.94 21.76 -2.21
N ALA A 75 -12.12 20.74 -1.97
CA ALA A 75 -11.00 20.76 -1.06
C ALA A 75 -9.70 20.84 -1.88
N TYR A 76 -9.06 22.01 -1.88
CA TYR A 76 -7.76 22.20 -2.52
C TYR A 76 -6.60 21.84 -1.59
N LEU A 77 -5.71 20.98 -2.07
CA LEU A 77 -4.49 20.59 -1.39
C LEU A 77 -3.30 21.34 -2.00
N ARG A 78 -2.64 22.18 -1.21
CA ARG A 78 -1.39 22.83 -1.61
C ARG A 78 -0.28 21.80 -1.83
N GLY A 79 0.74 22.15 -2.60
CA GLY A 79 1.91 21.34 -2.86
C GLY A 79 2.67 21.02 -1.57
N GLY A 80 3.17 19.80 -1.51
CA GLY A 80 3.87 19.27 -0.34
C GLY A 80 3.42 17.86 0.01
N THR A 81 3.94 17.36 1.12
CA THR A 81 3.70 15.99 1.58
C THR A 81 2.77 15.98 2.78
N TYR A 82 1.74 15.14 2.72
CA TYR A 82 0.75 14.91 3.75
C TYR A 82 0.93 13.49 4.28
N PRO A 83 1.57 13.31 5.44
CA PRO A 83 1.78 11.99 6.02
C PRO A 83 0.45 11.31 6.34
N LEU A 84 0.37 10.03 6.01
CA LEU A 84 -0.78 9.17 6.25
C LEU A 84 -0.33 7.94 7.04
N THR A 85 -0.44 8.01 8.37
CA THR A 85 0.04 6.95 9.27
C THR A 85 -0.92 5.77 9.39
N GLU A 86 -2.19 5.96 9.01
CA GLU A 86 -3.26 4.96 9.08
C GLU A 86 -4.20 5.08 7.87
N THR A 87 -4.99 4.05 7.58
CA THR A 87 -5.98 4.11 6.50
C THR A 87 -6.96 5.25 6.72
N MET A 88 -7.08 6.16 5.74
CA MET A 88 -8.15 7.16 5.73
C MET A 88 -9.42 6.52 5.16
N ALA A 89 -10.43 6.38 6.01
CA ALA A 89 -11.76 5.91 5.61
C ALA A 89 -12.64 7.10 5.22
N LEU A 90 -13.25 7.02 4.04
CA LEU A 90 -14.24 7.98 3.55
C LEU A 90 -15.57 7.27 3.32
N GLY A 91 -16.62 7.73 4.00
CA GLY A 91 -17.98 7.20 3.90
C GLY A 91 -18.93 8.12 3.12
N PRO A 92 -20.24 7.79 3.05
CA PRO A 92 -21.25 8.66 2.44
C PRO A 92 -21.35 10.06 3.09
N GLU A 93 -20.88 10.22 4.33
CA GLU A 93 -20.73 11.50 5.02
C GLU A 93 -19.57 12.37 4.47
N ASP A 94 -18.68 11.80 3.67
CA ASP A 94 -17.53 12.46 3.05
C ASP A 94 -17.69 12.68 1.55
N ALA A 95 -18.73 12.14 0.95
CA ALA A 95 -18.99 12.15 -0.49
C ALA A 95 -20.16 13.08 -0.85
N GLY A 96 -20.51 13.28 -2.12
CA GLY A 96 -21.62 14.16 -2.50
C GLY A 96 -23.01 13.64 -2.09
N ALA A 97 -23.95 14.53 -1.72
CA ALA A 97 -25.38 14.23 -1.50
C ALA A 97 -26.28 15.39 -1.96
N GLY A 98 -27.57 15.11 -2.14
CA GLY A 98 -28.56 16.16 -2.46
C GLY A 98 -28.33 16.87 -3.80
N GLY A 99 -27.63 16.23 -4.75
CA GLY A 99 -27.24 16.81 -6.04
C GLY A 99 -25.81 17.39 -6.07
N GLY A 100 -25.23 17.71 -4.90
CA GLY A 100 -23.85 18.20 -4.78
C GLY A 100 -22.80 17.09 -4.79
N SER A 101 -21.57 17.47 -5.08
CA SER A 101 -20.36 16.64 -5.18
C SER A 101 -19.31 17.04 -4.14
N VAL A 102 -18.37 16.13 -3.87
CA VAL A 102 -17.14 16.43 -3.12
C VAL A 102 -15.93 16.16 -4.01
N VAL A 103 -15.04 17.14 -4.11
CA VAL A 103 -13.82 17.04 -4.91
C VAL A 103 -12.61 17.33 -4.04
N TRP A 104 -11.66 16.41 -4.00
CA TRP A 104 -10.33 16.61 -3.43
C TRP A 104 -9.37 16.88 -4.58
N GLU A 105 -8.82 18.09 -4.66
CA GLU A 105 -8.13 18.58 -5.85
C GLU A 105 -6.78 19.19 -5.48
N ALA A 106 -5.77 18.97 -6.32
CA ALA A 106 -4.52 19.71 -6.21
C ALA A 106 -4.77 21.22 -6.42
N PHE A 107 -4.14 22.05 -5.59
CA PHE A 107 -4.15 23.49 -5.86
C PHE A 107 -3.51 23.75 -7.23
N PRO A 108 -4.05 24.67 -8.06
CA PRO A 108 -3.62 24.82 -9.45
C PRO A 108 -2.11 24.94 -9.63
N GLY A 109 -1.52 24.02 -10.41
CA GLY A 109 -0.09 23.97 -10.71
C GLY A 109 0.80 23.38 -9.62
N GLU A 110 0.22 22.89 -8.51
CA GLU A 110 0.94 22.28 -7.40
C GLU A 110 0.77 20.75 -7.39
N GLN A 111 1.67 20.03 -6.73
CA GLN A 111 1.67 18.55 -6.67
C GLN A 111 1.62 18.08 -5.21
N PRO A 112 0.41 17.93 -4.63
CA PRO A 112 0.24 17.36 -3.31
C PRO A 112 0.50 15.85 -3.30
N ILE A 113 1.19 15.37 -2.28
CA ILE A 113 1.52 13.96 -2.09
C ILE A 113 0.92 13.48 -0.77
N ILE A 114 -0.06 12.58 -0.83
CA ILE A 114 -0.53 11.81 0.32
C ILE A 114 0.40 10.60 0.46
N ASP A 115 1.14 10.56 1.56
CA ASP A 115 2.30 9.67 1.71
C ASP A 115 2.13 8.73 2.90
N GLY A 116 2.00 7.43 2.63
CA GLY A 116 1.96 6.38 3.65
C GLY A 116 3.33 6.06 4.26
N GLY A 117 4.41 6.61 3.69
CA GLY A 117 5.77 6.30 4.06
C GLY A 117 6.11 6.75 5.47
N ARG A 118 6.88 5.92 6.18
CA ARG A 118 7.40 6.22 7.50
C ARG A 118 8.91 6.45 7.41
N PRO A 119 9.39 7.67 7.69
CA PRO A 119 10.80 7.98 7.62
C PRO A 119 11.58 7.20 8.67
N ILE A 120 12.70 6.64 8.25
CA ILE A 120 13.68 6.01 9.13
C ILE A 120 14.97 6.84 9.06
N ARG A 121 15.48 7.23 10.23
CA ARG A 121 16.65 8.11 10.38
C ARG A 121 17.58 7.56 11.46
N GLY A 122 18.79 8.09 11.52
CA GLY A 122 19.75 7.76 12.58
C GLY A 122 20.54 6.48 12.31
N PHE A 123 20.80 6.15 11.05
CA PHE A 123 21.67 5.03 10.68
C PHE A 123 23.10 5.28 11.15
N ALA A 124 23.66 4.31 11.87
CA ALA A 124 25.08 4.20 12.12
C ALA A 124 25.75 3.40 11.00
N VAL A 125 26.93 3.83 10.56
CA VAL A 125 27.76 3.06 9.63
C VAL A 125 28.67 2.14 10.43
N ARG A 126 28.54 0.84 10.21
CA ARG A 126 29.39 -0.18 10.81
C ARG A 126 30.76 -0.22 10.14
N ALA A 127 31.72 -0.87 10.78
CA ALA A 127 33.07 -1.05 10.25
C ALA A 127 33.12 -1.83 8.93
N ASP A 128 32.13 -2.68 8.67
CA ASP A 128 31.94 -3.44 7.43
C ASP A 128 31.18 -2.66 6.33
N GLY A 129 30.84 -1.39 6.58
CA GLY A 129 30.14 -0.50 5.65
C GLY A 129 28.61 -0.65 5.64
N LEU A 130 28.05 -1.61 6.37
CA LEU A 130 26.60 -1.72 6.52
C LEU A 130 26.05 -0.55 7.33
N TRP A 131 24.88 -0.08 6.93
CA TRP A 131 24.10 0.87 7.70
C TRP A 131 23.18 0.11 8.63
N GLU A 132 23.11 0.54 9.89
CA GLU A 132 22.33 -0.09 10.94
C GLU A 132 21.53 0.95 11.72
N VAL A 133 20.27 0.65 12.02
CA VAL A 133 19.45 1.45 12.94
C VAL A 133 18.54 0.53 13.75
N GLN A 134 18.40 0.81 15.04
CA GLN A 134 17.39 0.19 15.88
C GLN A 134 16.07 0.94 15.72
N LEU A 135 15.03 0.25 15.24
CA LEU A 135 13.70 0.85 15.16
C LEU A 135 13.11 1.02 16.57
N PRO A 136 12.34 2.11 16.81
CA PRO A 136 11.67 2.30 18.09
C PRO A 136 10.63 1.19 18.34
N ALA A 137 10.40 0.87 19.61
CA ALA A 137 9.35 -0.07 19.99
C ALA A 137 7.99 0.37 19.42
N GLY A 138 7.24 -0.57 18.85
CA GLY A 138 5.94 -0.28 18.22
C GLY A 138 6.01 0.28 16.80
N PHE A 139 7.19 0.37 16.18
CA PHE A 139 7.29 0.65 14.74
C PHE A 139 6.57 -0.46 13.96
N ALA A 140 5.46 -0.14 13.28
CA ALA A 140 4.67 -1.18 12.60
C ALA A 140 5.49 -1.90 11.52
N SER A 141 5.26 -3.20 11.34
CA SER A 141 5.96 -4.01 10.35
C SER A 141 5.83 -3.45 8.93
N PHE A 142 6.77 -3.80 8.07
CA PHE A 142 6.79 -3.44 6.64
C PHE A 142 7.62 -4.47 5.87
N GLU A 143 7.31 -4.66 4.58
CA GLU A 143 8.10 -5.51 3.68
C GLU A 143 8.60 -4.77 2.42
N GLN A 144 8.42 -3.45 2.39
CA GLN A 144 8.95 -2.58 1.35
C GLN A 144 9.69 -1.42 1.98
N LEU A 145 10.91 -1.21 1.52
CA LEU A 145 11.78 -0.11 1.90
C LEU A 145 12.18 0.65 0.63
N TYR A 146 12.29 1.96 0.76
CA TYR A 146 12.70 2.86 -0.32
C TYR A 146 13.90 3.67 0.16
N VAL A 147 14.93 3.78 -0.68
CA VAL A 147 16.12 4.60 -0.41
C VAL A 147 16.30 5.57 -1.56
N ASN A 148 16.24 6.87 -1.27
CA ASN A 148 16.29 7.96 -2.24
C ASN A 148 15.22 7.80 -3.33
N GLY A 149 13.99 7.47 -2.91
CA GLY A 149 12.82 7.28 -3.78
C GLY A 149 12.77 5.95 -4.55
N ALA A 150 13.85 5.16 -4.57
CA ALA A 150 13.89 3.87 -5.25
C ALA A 150 13.56 2.72 -4.30
N ARG A 151 12.68 1.79 -4.72
CA ARG A 151 12.42 0.56 -3.96
C ARG A 151 13.68 -0.31 -3.94
N VAL A 152 14.08 -0.74 -2.76
CA VAL A 152 15.23 -1.61 -2.55
C VAL A 152 14.78 -3.04 -2.23
N PRO A 153 15.43 -4.08 -2.79
CA PRO A 153 15.07 -5.47 -2.52
C PRO A 153 15.38 -5.84 -1.07
N ARG A 154 14.51 -6.67 -0.46
CA ARG A 154 14.91 -7.43 0.73
C ARG A 154 16.07 -8.34 0.35
N ALA A 155 17.01 -8.51 1.28
CA ALA A 155 18.10 -9.48 1.24
C ALA A 155 17.59 -10.82 0.72
N ARG A 156 18.14 -11.32 -0.38
CA ARG A 156 17.64 -12.54 -1.04
C ARG A 156 18.75 -13.43 -1.60
N THR A 157 18.42 -14.68 -1.84
CA THR A 157 19.28 -15.59 -2.59
C THR A 157 18.47 -16.48 -3.55
N PRO A 158 19.03 -16.81 -4.73
CA PRO A 158 20.15 -16.10 -5.34
C PRO A 158 19.72 -14.66 -5.71
N ASN A 159 20.68 -13.72 -5.73
CA ASN A 159 20.38 -12.34 -6.12
C ASN A 159 19.88 -12.21 -7.56
N HIS A 160 20.39 -13.09 -8.43
CA HIS A 160 20.03 -13.20 -9.83
C HIS A 160 19.63 -14.64 -10.16
N GLY A 161 18.72 -14.81 -11.11
CA GLY A 161 18.22 -16.14 -11.49
C GLY A 161 17.37 -16.79 -10.39
N TYR A 162 17.42 -18.12 -10.30
CA TYR A 162 16.58 -18.89 -9.37
C TYR A 162 17.32 -20.15 -8.93
N PHE A 163 16.95 -20.65 -7.75
CA PHE A 163 17.13 -22.06 -7.44
C PHE A 163 16.00 -22.89 -8.06
N TYR A 164 16.21 -24.19 -8.11
CA TYR A 164 15.27 -25.16 -8.66
C TYR A 164 15.03 -26.25 -7.62
N LEU A 165 13.78 -26.65 -7.46
CA LEU A 165 13.42 -27.79 -6.61
C LEU A 165 14.27 -29.01 -6.97
N ALA A 166 14.76 -29.72 -5.94
CA ALA A 166 15.38 -31.02 -6.12
C ALA A 166 14.32 -32.12 -6.36
N GLY A 167 13.08 -31.86 -5.97
CA GLY A 167 11.93 -32.73 -6.21
C GLY A 167 10.75 -32.44 -5.28
N THR A 168 9.74 -33.29 -5.37
CA THR A 168 8.53 -33.22 -4.55
C THR A 168 8.56 -34.24 -3.41
N ILE A 169 7.64 -34.08 -2.46
CA ILE A 169 7.46 -35.00 -1.33
C ILE A 169 5.96 -35.21 -1.08
N ALA A 170 5.53 -36.46 -1.04
CA ALA A 170 4.12 -36.80 -0.83
C ALA A 170 3.76 -36.80 0.67
N ALA A 171 4.59 -37.46 1.47
CA ALA A 171 4.41 -37.61 2.90
C ALA A 171 5.74 -37.48 3.65
N ALA A 172 5.70 -36.95 4.86
CA ALA A 172 6.82 -36.84 5.78
C ALA A 172 6.26 -36.72 7.21
N VAL A 173 7.15 -36.77 8.21
CA VAL A 173 6.80 -36.37 9.57
C VAL A 173 6.62 -34.86 9.59
N ASP A 174 5.41 -34.38 9.89
CA ASP A 174 5.15 -32.94 10.02
C ASP A 174 5.85 -32.43 11.29
N PRO A 175 6.81 -31.50 11.17
CA PRO A 175 7.56 -30.98 12.31
C PRO A 175 6.68 -30.30 13.36
N ALA A 176 5.47 -29.84 13.01
CA ALA A 176 4.54 -29.23 13.96
C ALA A 176 3.78 -30.26 14.82
N THR A 177 3.56 -31.48 14.29
CA THR A 177 2.73 -32.48 14.97
C THR A 177 3.49 -33.74 15.38
N GLY A 178 4.70 -33.96 14.83
CA GLY A 178 5.48 -35.17 15.01
C GLY A 178 4.84 -36.41 14.37
N LYS A 179 3.82 -36.24 13.52
CA LYS A 179 3.09 -37.35 12.88
C LYS A 179 3.44 -37.44 11.41
N GLU A 180 3.60 -38.67 10.93
CA GLU A 180 3.70 -38.93 9.50
C GLU A 180 2.36 -38.67 8.83
N GLY A 181 2.40 -37.97 7.69
CA GLY A 181 1.20 -37.61 6.94
C GLY A 181 1.52 -36.91 5.63
N PRO A 182 0.48 -36.55 4.85
CA PRO A 182 0.67 -35.85 3.59
C PRO A 182 1.20 -34.43 3.80
N VAL A 183 2.24 -34.05 3.06
CA VAL A 183 2.90 -32.73 3.17
C VAL A 183 3.15 -32.05 1.82
N ALA A 184 2.60 -32.58 0.72
CA ALA A 184 2.84 -32.06 -0.63
C ALA A 184 2.39 -30.59 -0.84
N ASP A 185 1.46 -30.10 -0.02
CA ASP A 185 1.00 -28.71 0.02
C ASP A 185 1.78 -27.85 1.03
N GLN A 186 2.77 -28.40 1.72
CA GLN A 186 3.47 -27.72 2.84
C GLN A 186 4.98 -27.95 2.82
N ALA A 187 5.50 -28.77 1.92
CA ALA A 187 6.92 -29.06 1.85
C ALA A 187 7.36 -29.38 0.43
N PHE A 188 8.64 -29.12 0.16
CA PHE A 188 9.32 -29.50 -1.07
C PHE A 188 10.76 -29.95 -0.76
N LYS A 189 11.40 -30.62 -1.73
CA LYS A 189 12.81 -30.99 -1.64
C LYS A 189 13.68 -29.89 -2.24
N ALA A 190 14.59 -29.33 -1.45
CA ALA A 190 15.62 -28.41 -1.89
C ALA A 190 16.96 -29.14 -2.04
N ARG A 191 17.89 -28.56 -2.81
CA ARG A 191 19.28 -29.01 -2.77
C ARG A 191 19.92 -28.41 -1.52
N LEU A 192 20.61 -29.22 -0.71
CA LEU A 192 21.19 -28.75 0.56
C LEU A 192 22.12 -27.53 0.41
N ARG A 193 22.86 -27.47 -0.70
CA ARG A 193 23.74 -26.31 -1.00
C ARG A 193 22.98 -25.00 -1.17
N ASP A 194 21.73 -25.05 -1.62
CA ASP A 194 20.89 -23.87 -1.84
C ASP A 194 20.40 -23.29 -0.49
N LEU A 195 20.39 -24.10 0.58
CA LEU A 195 19.89 -23.72 1.90
C LEU A 195 20.91 -22.97 2.76
N GLY A 196 22.19 -23.01 2.40
CA GLY A 196 23.26 -22.30 3.11
C GLY A 196 23.18 -22.49 4.64
N PRO A 197 23.13 -21.39 5.44
CA PRO A 197 23.09 -21.49 6.90
C PRO A 197 21.69 -21.71 7.47
N LEU A 198 20.63 -21.75 6.66
CA LEU A 198 19.25 -21.83 7.14
C LEU A 198 18.98 -22.99 8.14
N PRO A 199 19.54 -24.21 7.97
CA PRO A 199 19.34 -25.30 8.94
C PRO A 199 19.87 -25.01 10.36
N THR A 200 20.72 -23.98 10.52
CA THR A 200 21.34 -23.61 11.79
C THR A 200 20.74 -22.36 12.44
N LEU A 201 19.76 -21.72 11.78
CA LEU A 201 19.09 -20.56 12.32
C LEU A 201 18.22 -20.93 13.53
N ALA A 202 18.09 -19.99 14.47
CA ALA A 202 17.09 -20.11 15.51
C ALA A 202 15.67 -20.17 14.90
N PRO A 203 14.71 -20.88 15.51
CA PRO A 203 13.37 -21.02 14.96
C PRO A 203 12.71 -19.69 14.60
N GLU A 204 12.88 -18.66 15.44
CA GLU A 204 12.29 -17.33 15.23
C GLU A 204 12.89 -16.63 14.00
N GLN A 205 14.17 -16.83 13.73
CA GLN A 205 14.85 -16.29 12.54
C GLN A 205 14.46 -17.07 11.30
N LEU A 206 14.27 -18.38 11.42
CA LEU A 206 13.84 -19.23 10.31
C LEU A 206 12.42 -18.91 9.88
N GLU A 207 11.50 -18.65 10.83
CA GLU A 207 10.12 -18.26 10.52
C GLU A 207 10.01 -16.92 9.78
N ASP A 208 11.02 -16.05 9.89
CA ASP A 208 11.09 -14.79 9.14
C ASP A 208 11.62 -14.95 7.71
N VAL A 209 12.21 -16.10 7.36
CA VAL A 209 12.66 -16.40 6.00
C VAL A 209 11.44 -16.63 5.11
N VAL A 210 11.42 -15.94 3.97
CA VAL A 210 10.37 -16.10 2.98
C VAL A 210 10.90 -16.90 1.80
N VAL A 211 10.20 -17.97 1.41
CA VAL A 211 10.38 -18.59 0.10
C VAL A 211 9.40 -17.98 -0.88
N SER A 212 9.92 -17.47 -1.99
CA SER A 212 9.16 -17.05 -3.16
C SER A 212 9.28 -18.17 -4.21
N ALA A 213 8.23 -18.97 -4.38
CA ALA A 213 8.16 -20.06 -5.34
C ALA A 213 7.39 -19.62 -6.60
N TYR A 214 7.97 -19.86 -7.78
CA TYR A 214 7.47 -19.37 -9.05
C TYR A 214 6.84 -20.51 -9.83
N HIS A 215 5.53 -20.43 -9.99
CA HIS A 215 4.66 -21.50 -10.48
C HIS A 215 3.99 -21.09 -11.78
N SER A 216 4.44 -21.58 -12.94
CA SER A 216 3.85 -21.23 -14.24
C SER A 216 3.64 -19.70 -14.42
N TRP A 217 2.42 -19.18 -14.22
CA TRP A 217 2.03 -17.75 -14.28
C TRP A 217 1.85 -17.05 -12.93
N GLU A 218 2.00 -17.74 -11.80
CA GLU A 218 1.81 -17.21 -10.45
C GLU A 218 3.04 -17.40 -9.55
N ILE A 219 3.02 -16.76 -8.39
CA ILE A 219 4.09 -16.83 -7.39
C ILE A 219 3.42 -17.04 -6.05
N SER A 220 3.79 -18.12 -5.36
CA SER A 220 3.43 -18.31 -3.97
C SER A 220 4.58 -17.85 -3.08
N ARG A 221 4.26 -17.12 -2.02
CA ARG A 221 5.21 -16.63 -1.03
C ARG A 221 4.84 -17.22 0.32
N HIS A 222 5.77 -17.88 0.99
CA HIS A 222 5.52 -18.52 2.27
C HIS A 222 6.67 -18.30 3.24
N ARG A 223 6.34 -18.21 4.52
CA ARG A 223 7.33 -18.29 5.59
C ARG A 223 7.78 -19.74 5.77
N LEU A 224 9.05 -19.92 6.11
CA LEU A 224 9.54 -21.25 6.48
C LEU A 224 9.06 -21.62 7.89
N ARG A 225 9.00 -22.92 8.16
CA ARG A 225 8.71 -23.47 9.49
C ARG A 225 9.87 -24.28 10.01
N ALA A 226 10.40 -25.16 9.16
CA ALA A 226 11.48 -26.06 9.52
C ALA A 226 12.26 -26.46 8.28
N ILE A 227 13.49 -26.92 8.51
CA ILE A 227 14.32 -27.55 7.50
C ILE A 227 14.79 -28.89 8.06
N ASP A 228 14.63 -29.93 7.26
CA ASP A 228 15.25 -31.24 7.49
C ASP A 228 16.47 -31.33 6.55
N PRO A 229 17.70 -31.10 7.07
CA PRO A 229 18.90 -31.15 6.25
C PRO A 229 19.34 -32.57 5.91
N GLU A 230 18.84 -33.61 6.58
CA GLU A 230 19.17 -35.00 6.25
C GLU A 230 18.48 -35.41 4.95
N HIS A 231 17.21 -35.02 4.80
CA HIS A 231 16.38 -35.37 3.65
C HIS A 231 16.22 -34.22 2.63
N GLY A 232 16.76 -33.04 2.93
CA GLY A 232 16.65 -31.84 2.11
C GLY A 232 15.23 -31.29 2.03
N LEU A 233 14.43 -31.44 3.08
CA LEU A 233 13.05 -30.94 3.10
C LEU A 233 13.00 -29.52 3.64
N VAL A 234 12.24 -28.69 2.94
CA VAL A 234 11.86 -27.35 3.41
C VAL A 234 10.38 -27.37 3.71
N PHE A 235 10.02 -27.10 4.97
CA PHE A 235 8.63 -27.03 5.42
C PHE A 235 8.17 -25.58 5.50
N LEU A 236 6.97 -25.33 5.01
CA LEU A 236 6.30 -24.03 5.01
C LEU A 236 5.43 -23.86 6.26
N ARG A 237 5.24 -22.61 6.68
CA ARG A 237 4.33 -22.27 7.77
C ARG A 237 2.86 -22.47 7.39
N GLY A 238 2.49 -22.17 6.15
CA GLY A 238 1.15 -22.38 5.63
C GLY A 238 1.13 -23.22 4.36
N LYS A 239 -0.08 -23.41 3.83
CA LYS A 239 -0.32 -24.33 2.72
C LYS A 239 -0.20 -23.63 1.37
N TYR A 240 0.28 -24.38 0.40
CA TYR A 240 0.19 -24.14 -1.04
C TYR A 240 -0.72 -25.23 -1.65
N PRO A 241 -2.05 -25.00 -1.72
CA PRO A 241 -3.04 -26.00 -2.14
C PRO A 241 -2.82 -26.65 -3.51
N PRO A 242 -2.28 -25.98 -4.54
CA PRO A 242 -1.93 -26.65 -5.79
C PRO A 242 -0.91 -27.79 -5.60
N LYS A 243 -0.10 -27.74 -4.52
CA LYS A 243 1.03 -28.62 -4.20
C LYS A 243 2.24 -28.38 -5.07
N PHE A 244 3.42 -28.54 -4.48
CA PHE A 244 4.67 -28.45 -5.23
C PHE A 244 4.75 -29.55 -6.29
N GLY A 245 5.20 -29.19 -7.49
CA GLY A 245 5.28 -30.08 -8.63
C GLY A 245 4.01 -30.19 -9.46
N HIS A 246 2.94 -29.47 -9.10
CA HIS A 246 1.68 -29.51 -9.83
C HIS A 246 1.81 -28.91 -11.23
N TYR A 247 2.50 -27.77 -11.34
CA TYR A 247 2.67 -27.06 -12.61
C TYR A 247 3.97 -27.43 -13.33
N ALA A 248 5.05 -27.72 -12.60
CA ALA A 248 6.31 -28.17 -13.16
C ALA A 248 7.12 -28.99 -12.14
N GLN A 249 7.85 -30.01 -12.60
CA GLN A 249 8.70 -30.80 -11.70
C GLN A 249 9.94 -30.02 -11.23
N GLU A 250 10.42 -29.06 -12.03
CA GLU A 250 11.54 -28.17 -11.71
C GLU A 250 11.05 -26.76 -11.40
N GLU A 251 10.15 -26.64 -10.41
CA GLU A 251 9.69 -25.33 -9.93
C GLU A 251 10.87 -24.48 -9.42
N ARG A 252 10.80 -23.18 -9.71
CA ARG A 252 11.84 -22.21 -9.35
C ARG A 252 11.53 -21.61 -8.01
N TYR A 253 12.55 -21.28 -7.22
CA TYR A 253 12.36 -20.54 -5.98
C TYR A 253 13.52 -19.60 -5.66
N ARG A 254 13.24 -18.68 -4.73
CA ARG A 254 14.20 -17.82 -4.04
C ARG A 254 13.90 -17.81 -2.54
N LEU A 255 14.91 -17.47 -1.76
CA LEU A 255 14.83 -17.30 -0.32
C LEU A 255 15.13 -15.84 0.02
N GLU A 256 14.34 -15.24 0.91
CA GLU A 256 14.43 -13.82 1.26
C GLU A 256 14.48 -13.67 2.80
N ASN A 257 15.00 -12.53 3.25
CA ASN A 257 14.93 -12.04 4.63
C ASN A 257 15.72 -12.84 5.67
N TYR A 258 17.01 -13.09 5.40
CA TYR A 258 17.94 -13.60 6.41
C TYR A 258 19.35 -13.06 6.23
N ARG A 259 20.14 -13.07 7.31
CA ARG A 259 21.41 -12.33 7.38
C ARG A 259 22.43 -12.68 6.30
N ALA A 260 22.58 -13.96 5.99
CA ALA A 260 23.56 -14.40 4.99
C ALA A 260 23.13 -14.14 3.54
N ALA A 261 21.89 -13.72 3.30
CA ALA A 261 21.43 -13.23 2.00
C ALA A 261 21.54 -11.71 1.86
N LEU A 262 22.07 -10.99 2.86
CA LEU A 262 22.35 -9.56 2.74
C LEU A 262 23.79 -9.40 2.21
N ASP A 263 23.95 -9.51 0.90
CA ASP A 263 25.26 -9.60 0.26
C ASP A 263 25.42 -8.79 -1.04
N GLU A 264 24.34 -8.18 -1.57
CA GLU A 264 24.40 -7.28 -2.72
C GLU A 264 24.09 -5.81 -2.36
N PRO A 265 24.86 -4.83 -2.89
CA PRO A 265 24.56 -3.42 -2.71
C PRO A 265 23.11 -3.06 -3.07
N GLY A 266 22.45 -2.37 -2.15
CA GLY A 266 21.04 -2.01 -2.26
C GLY A 266 20.09 -2.98 -1.55
N GLU A 267 20.56 -4.06 -0.95
CA GLU A 267 19.71 -4.95 -0.15
C GLU A 267 19.51 -4.47 1.29
N TRP A 268 18.39 -4.88 1.90
CA TRP A 268 18.10 -4.62 3.30
C TRP A 268 17.54 -5.84 4.03
N LEU A 269 17.71 -5.87 5.35
CA LEU A 269 17.19 -6.90 6.25
C LEU A 269 16.61 -6.24 7.50
N LEU A 270 15.41 -6.66 7.90
CA LEU A 270 14.87 -6.35 9.23
C LEU A 270 14.99 -7.60 10.10
N GLU A 271 15.78 -7.51 11.17
CA GLU A 271 15.94 -8.58 12.14
C GLU A 271 14.75 -8.63 13.11
N THR A 272 14.53 -9.79 13.75
CA THR A 272 13.40 -10.05 14.67
C THR A 272 13.35 -9.12 15.88
N ASP A 273 14.49 -8.54 16.27
CA ASP A 273 14.59 -7.57 17.37
C ASP A 273 14.45 -6.10 16.93
N GLY A 274 14.09 -5.87 15.67
CA GLY A 274 13.83 -4.54 15.12
C GLY A 274 15.08 -3.80 14.64
N ARG A 275 16.26 -4.44 14.59
CA ARG A 275 17.41 -3.88 13.86
C ARG A 275 17.16 -3.92 12.36
N LEU A 276 17.18 -2.75 11.74
CA LEU A 276 17.17 -2.61 10.29
C LEU A 276 18.60 -2.44 9.79
N LEU A 277 18.97 -3.30 8.84
CA LEU A 277 20.25 -3.31 8.16
C LEU A 277 20.06 -2.95 6.69
N TYR A 278 20.95 -2.13 6.15
CA TYR A 278 20.99 -1.77 4.75
C TYR A 278 22.43 -1.85 4.24
N LEU A 279 22.63 -2.56 3.13
CA LEU A 279 23.90 -2.57 2.42
C LEU A 279 23.86 -1.45 1.36
N PRO A 280 24.52 -0.30 1.58
CA PRO A 280 24.38 0.86 0.70
C PRO A 280 24.88 0.60 -0.72
N ARG A 281 24.25 1.25 -1.71
CA ARG A 281 24.78 1.31 -3.08
C ARG A 281 25.88 2.35 -3.16
N THR A 282 26.67 2.28 -4.22
CA THR A 282 27.61 3.36 -4.55
C THR A 282 26.87 4.70 -4.64
N GLY A 283 27.27 5.66 -3.79
CA GLY A 283 26.71 7.01 -3.76
C GLY A 283 25.57 7.23 -2.76
N ASP A 284 25.08 6.17 -2.09
CA ASP A 284 24.21 6.37 -0.93
C ASP A 284 25.04 6.98 0.22
N ASP A 285 24.50 8.03 0.87
CA ASP A 285 25.11 8.73 2.01
C ASP A 285 24.16 8.68 3.21
N PRO A 286 24.56 8.12 4.38
CA PRO A 286 23.68 7.97 5.53
C PRO A 286 23.22 9.30 6.13
N ALA A 287 23.95 10.39 5.88
CA ALA A 287 23.61 11.72 6.39
C ALA A 287 22.48 12.39 5.59
N THR A 288 22.34 12.07 4.30
CA THR A 288 21.39 12.72 3.40
C THR A 288 20.34 11.78 2.82
N ALA A 289 20.53 10.47 2.93
CA ALA A 289 19.63 9.50 2.34
C ALA A 289 18.21 9.61 2.92
N GLU A 290 17.22 9.60 2.02
CA GLU A 290 15.82 9.45 2.38
C GLU A 290 15.48 7.96 2.44
N VAL A 291 15.33 7.42 3.65
CA VAL A 291 14.92 6.03 3.88
C VAL A 291 13.46 5.99 4.35
N MET A 292 12.60 5.34 3.59
CA MET A 292 11.16 5.24 3.86
C MET A 292 10.71 3.78 3.93
N ALA A 293 10.12 3.39 5.05
CA ALA A 293 9.35 2.15 5.15
C ALA A 293 7.92 2.38 4.64
N ALA A 294 7.37 1.44 3.87
CA ALA A 294 5.97 1.52 3.48
C ALA A 294 5.03 1.49 4.70
N GLY A 295 3.90 2.19 4.59
CA GLY A 295 2.91 2.28 5.67
C GLY A 295 1.71 1.35 5.47
N PRO A 296 0.47 1.85 5.65
CA PRO A 296 -0.72 1.00 5.60
C PRO A 296 -0.88 0.34 4.23
N GLU A 297 -1.42 -0.89 4.20
CA GLU A 297 -1.65 -1.61 2.95
C GLU A 297 -2.71 -0.93 2.08
N THR A 298 -3.76 -0.43 2.73
CA THR A 298 -4.77 0.45 2.13
C THR A 298 -4.61 1.85 2.69
N MET A 299 -4.29 2.81 1.82
CA MET A 299 -4.22 4.23 2.16
C MET A 299 -5.61 4.84 2.22
N LEU A 300 -6.43 4.64 1.19
CA LEU A 300 -7.81 5.13 1.14
C LEU A 300 -8.82 3.98 1.11
N ARG A 301 -9.76 3.99 2.06
CA ARG A 301 -10.92 3.09 2.06
C ARG A 301 -12.19 3.89 1.82
N LEU A 302 -12.75 3.78 0.63
CA LEU A 302 -13.97 4.45 0.21
C LEU A 302 -15.15 3.50 0.39
N ALA A 303 -15.85 3.60 1.52
CA ALA A 303 -16.80 2.57 1.94
C ALA A 303 -18.24 3.10 1.92
N GLY A 304 -19.00 2.71 0.91
CA GLY A 304 -20.46 2.76 0.92
C GLY A 304 -21.07 1.48 1.50
N THR A 305 -22.39 1.42 1.51
CA THR A 305 -23.15 0.18 1.71
C THR A 305 -24.20 0.04 0.62
N VAL A 306 -24.80 -1.14 0.45
CA VAL A 306 -25.92 -1.33 -0.48
C VAL A 306 -27.08 -0.36 -0.17
N ALA A 307 -27.36 -0.11 1.12
CA ALA A 307 -28.43 0.81 1.53
C ALA A 307 -28.05 2.29 1.37
N GLN A 308 -26.76 2.60 1.48
CA GLN A 308 -26.23 3.95 1.37
C GLN A 308 -24.90 3.94 0.61
N PRO A 309 -24.94 3.91 -0.73
CA PRO A 309 -23.72 3.91 -1.55
C PRO A 309 -22.90 5.19 -1.35
N LEU A 310 -21.58 5.08 -1.50
CA LEU A 310 -20.70 6.24 -1.60
C LEU A 310 -20.84 6.83 -3.00
N ALA A 311 -21.07 8.14 -3.13
CA ALA A 311 -21.40 8.74 -4.42
C ALA A 311 -20.88 10.16 -4.65
N ARG A 312 -20.63 10.52 -5.91
CA ARG A 312 -20.22 11.88 -6.33
C ARG A 312 -18.98 12.36 -5.55
N LEU A 313 -17.94 11.55 -5.55
CA LEU A 313 -16.64 11.83 -4.94
C LEU A 313 -15.57 11.80 -6.02
N SER A 314 -14.74 12.84 -6.09
CA SER A 314 -13.65 12.92 -7.06
C SER A 314 -12.33 13.26 -6.40
N PHE A 315 -11.26 12.66 -6.90
CA PHE A 315 -9.88 13.02 -6.58
C PHE A 315 -9.21 13.51 -7.87
N ARG A 316 -8.57 14.69 -7.83
CA ARG A 316 -7.92 15.27 -9.00
C ARG A 316 -6.49 15.73 -8.72
N GLY A 317 -5.53 15.30 -9.55
CA GLY A 317 -4.15 15.77 -9.49
C GLY A 317 -3.38 15.37 -8.23
N LEU A 318 -3.88 14.39 -7.47
CA LEU A 318 -3.26 13.95 -6.21
C LEU A 318 -2.29 12.79 -6.45
N THR A 319 -1.20 12.76 -5.69
CA THR A 319 -0.29 11.60 -5.64
C THR A 319 -0.52 10.81 -4.37
N PHE A 320 -0.64 9.49 -4.49
CA PHE A 320 -0.68 8.52 -3.41
C PHE A 320 0.54 7.62 -3.50
N ARG A 321 1.32 7.51 -2.42
CA ARG A 321 2.51 6.65 -2.44
C ARG A 321 2.84 5.97 -1.12
N HIS A 322 3.67 4.94 -1.21
CA HIS A 322 4.19 4.15 -0.09
C HIS A 322 3.13 3.36 0.69
N ALA A 323 2.08 2.90 0.00
CA ALA A 323 1.22 1.84 0.51
C ALA A 323 2.01 0.53 0.68
N GLY A 324 1.81 -0.17 1.79
CA GLY A 324 2.51 -1.42 2.11
C GLY A 324 1.87 -2.66 1.49
N TYR A 325 2.55 -3.79 1.66
CA TYR A 325 1.96 -5.12 1.63
C TYR A 325 2.73 -6.00 2.60
N LEU A 326 2.04 -6.61 3.55
CA LEU A 326 2.61 -7.57 4.49
C LEU A 326 2.25 -8.97 4.03
N LEU A 327 3.24 -9.86 3.92
CA LEU A 327 2.95 -11.25 3.64
C LEU A 327 2.15 -11.81 4.84
N PRO A 328 0.98 -12.43 4.64
CA PRO A 328 0.25 -13.08 5.72
C PRO A 328 1.13 -14.14 6.41
N PRO A 329 0.96 -14.41 7.72
CA PRO A 329 1.80 -15.37 8.43
C PRO A 329 1.86 -16.75 7.77
N GLU A 330 0.74 -17.24 7.24
CA GLU A 330 0.59 -18.50 6.50
C GLU A 330 1.13 -18.44 5.04
N GLY A 331 1.53 -17.26 4.58
CA GLY A 331 1.91 -17.00 3.21
C GLY A 331 0.74 -16.59 2.32
N ALA A 332 1.04 -16.33 1.05
CA ALA A 332 0.08 -15.93 0.05
C ALA A 332 0.34 -16.71 -1.24
N TRP A 333 -0.74 -17.16 -1.85
CA TRP A 333 -0.78 -17.73 -3.20
C TRP A 333 -2.10 -17.31 -3.83
N SER A 334 -2.19 -17.35 -5.16
CA SER A 334 -3.42 -17.01 -5.86
C SER A 334 -3.65 -17.97 -7.03
N PRO A 335 -4.89 -18.40 -7.29
CA PRO A 335 -5.17 -19.18 -8.49
C PRO A 335 -4.86 -18.40 -9.77
N GLN A 336 -5.07 -17.07 -9.76
CA GLN A 336 -4.80 -16.22 -10.91
C GLN A 336 -4.75 -14.73 -10.52
N ALA A 337 -3.86 -13.99 -11.19
CA ALA A 337 -3.80 -12.53 -11.15
C ALA A 337 -3.76 -11.96 -9.72
N ALA A 338 -3.10 -12.64 -8.78
CA ALA A 338 -2.98 -12.20 -7.39
C ALA A 338 -4.30 -11.66 -6.80
N CYS A 339 -5.44 -12.28 -7.13
CA CYS A 339 -6.79 -11.73 -6.90
C CYS A 339 -7.17 -11.53 -5.43
N ASN A 340 -6.33 -12.02 -4.51
CA ASN A 340 -6.43 -11.89 -3.06
C ASN A 340 -5.50 -10.82 -2.48
N VAL A 341 -4.73 -10.11 -3.29
CA VAL A 341 -3.92 -8.95 -2.87
C VAL A 341 -4.81 -7.71 -2.87
N GLY A 342 -4.77 -6.95 -1.78
CA GLY A 342 -5.50 -5.69 -1.63
C GLY A 342 -4.89 -4.55 -2.48
N ALA A 343 -5.48 -3.37 -2.35
CA ALA A 343 -5.02 -2.17 -3.05
C ALA A 343 -4.74 -0.99 -2.10
N ALA A 344 -3.90 -0.07 -2.57
CA ALA A 344 -3.64 1.20 -1.91
C ALA A 344 -4.92 2.05 -1.78
N ILE A 345 -5.83 1.93 -2.74
CA ILE A 345 -7.14 2.56 -2.73
C ILE A 345 -8.20 1.48 -2.97
N GLU A 346 -9.09 1.27 -2.00
CA GLU A 346 -10.20 0.33 -2.11
C GLU A 346 -11.53 1.07 -2.05
N ALA A 347 -12.43 0.78 -2.98
CA ALA A 347 -13.76 1.37 -3.01
C ALA A 347 -14.83 0.27 -2.99
N ASP A 348 -15.70 0.31 -1.99
CA ASP A 348 -16.81 -0.62 -1.78
C ASP A 348 -18.14 0.10 -1.97
N HIS A 349 -19.07 -0.51 -2.72
CA HIS A 349 -20.43 0.02 -2.91
C HIS A 349 -20.45 1.51 -3.31
N ALA A 350 -19.69 1.88 -4.34
CA ALA A 350 -19.54 3.27 -4.79
C ALA A 350 -20.04 3.49 -6.23
N HIS A 351 -20.57 4.68 -6.52
CA HIS A 351 -20.92 5.10 -7.89
C HIS A 351 -20.59 6.58 -8.13
N ASP A 352 -20.29 6.97 -9.37
CA ASP A 352 -19.80 8.32 -9.69
C ASP A 352 -18.59 8.72 -8.82
N LEU A 353 -17.65 7.77 -8.70
CA LEU A 353 -16.34 7.93 -8.08
C LEU A 353 -15.30 8.14 -9.18
N ARG A 354 -14.50 9.20 -9.09
CA ARG A 354 -13.53 9.57 -10.13
C ARG A 354 -12.13 9.78 -9.57
N PHE A 355 -11.14 9.33 -10.31
CA PHE A 355 -9.73 9.65 -10.14
C PHE A 355 -9.24 10.27 -11.45
N GLU A 356 -8.95 11.55 -11.42
CA GLU A 356 -8.57 12.34 -12.60
C GLU A 356 -7.14 12.85 -12.41
N GLU A 357 -6.23 12.53 -13.33
CA GLU A 357 -4.83 13.01 -13.25
C GLU A 357 -4.11 12.62 -11.94
N CYS A 358 -4.60 11.60 -11.23
CA CYS A 358 -3.97 11.09 -10.02
C CYS A 358 -2.81 10.16 -10.34
N THR A 359 -1.80 10.16 -9.46
CA THR A 359 -0.69 9.19 -9.49
C THR A 359 -0.81 8.26 -8.30
N VAL A 360 -0.73 6.95 -8.53
CA VAL A 360 -0.58 5.94 -7.47
C VAL A 360 0.72 5.21 -7.73
N GLU A 361 1.70 5.39 -6.86
CA GLU A 361 3.05 4.87 -7.07
C GLU A 361 3.61 4.22 -5.81
N ARG A 362 4.68 3.42 -5.97
CA ARG A 362 5.43 2.85 -4.84
C ARG A 362 4.52 2.07 -3.87
N THR A 363 3.64 1.24 -4.42
CA THR A 363 2.72 0.40 -3.66
C THR A 363 3.29 -1.02 -3.46
N GLY A 364 2.95 -1.64 -2.33
CA GLY A 364 3.21 -3.05 -2.07
C GLY A 364 2.23 -3.98 -2.77
N GLY A 365 0.97 -3.55 -2.95
CA GLY A 365 -0.10 -4.27 -3.64
C GLY A 365 -0.62 -3.53 -4.88
N TYR A 366 -1.90 -3.75 -5.20
CA TYR A 366 -2.56 -3.07 -6.32
C TYR A 366 -2.71 -1.57 -6.09
N ALA A 367 -2.88 -0.80 -7.16
CA ALA A 367 -3.10 0.64 -7.08
C ALA A 367 -4.52 0.98 -6.60
N ILE A 368 -5.54 0.55 -7.36
CA ILE A 368 -6.96 0.85 -7.10
C ILE A 368 -7.78 -0.42 -7.31
N TRP A 369 -8.70 -0.69 -6.39
CA TRP A 369 -9.67 -1.77 -6.49
C TRP A 369 -11.10 -1.26 -6.26
N PHE A 370 -11.94 -1.35 -7.31
CA PHE A 370 -13.38 -1.17 -7.21
C PHE A 370 -14.07 -2.50 -6.90
N ARG A 371 -14.79 -2.55 -5.80
CA ARG A 371 -15.51 -3.70 -5.28
C ARG A 371 -17.01 -3.43 -5.24
N ASN A 372 -17.78 -4.50 -5.37
CA ASN A 372 -19.24 -4.45 -5.48
C ASN A 372 -19.90 -4.02 -4.19
#